data_AF-A0A819DGW6-F1
#
_entry.id   AF-A0A819DGW6-F1
#
_cell.length_a   1.000
_cell.length_b   1.000
_cell.length_c   1.000
_cell.angle_alpha   90.00
_cell.angle_beta   90.00
_cell.angle_gamma   90.00
#
_symmetry.space_group_name_H-M   'P 1'
#
loop_
_entity.id
_entity.type
_entity.pdbx_description
1 polymer ?
#
loop_
_entity_poly.entity_id
_entity_poly.type
_entity_poly.pdbx_seq_one_letter_code
_entity_poly.pdbx_strand_id
1 'polypeptide(L)'
;MILIHVINVEDYLMSRDLDSAFTQSERAAFDTWIASNKSFHSMRNHPMHDVPMLGGMWGFRPSLNRNISCIIHNKIHNRELIKRYGGRADQTFLCKNGYGHKSEAFLT
;
A
#
# COMPACT_ATOMS: atom_id res chain seq x y z
N MET A 1 0.37 -11.29 7.43
CA MET A 1 -0.70 -10.76 8.32
C MET A 1 -0.74 -9.27 8.09
N ILE A 2 -1.77 -8.78 7.39
CA ILE A 2 -1.89 -7.36 7.02
C ILE A 2 -2.34 -6.59 8.26
N LEU A 3 -1.46 -5.79 8.84
CA LEU A 3 -1.86 -4.79 9.83
C LEU A 3 -2.23 -3.50 9.09
N ILE A 4 -3.52 -3.15 9.10
CA ILE A 4 -3.98 -1.81 8.72
C ILE A 4 -3.86 -0.95 9.98
N HIS A 5 -2.77 -0.21 10.11
CA HIS A 5 -2.61 0.73 11.21
C HIS A 5 -3.26 2.06 10.82
N VAL A 6 -4.38 2.41 11.47
CA VAL A 6 -5.01 3.73 11.36
C VAL A 6 -4.57 4.56 12.56
N ILE A 7 -3.77 5.58 12.32
CA ILE A 7 -3.28 6.52 13.34
C ILE A 7 -3.81 7.90 12.99
N ASN A 8 -4.65 8.49 13.85
CA ASN A 8 -5.09 9.88 13.70
C ASN A 8 -3.92 10.79 14.08
N VAL A 9 -3.56 11.80 13.29
CA VAL A 9 -4.40 12.89 12.75
C VAL A 9 -4.24 12.99 11.22
N GLU A 10 -5.31 12.68 10.47
CA GLU A 10 -5.47 12.88 9.01
C GLU A 10 -4.80 11.84 8.06
N ASP A 11 -5.30 10.60 8.18
CA ASP A 11 -5.52 9.60 7.12
C ASP A 11 -4.31 9.04 6.35
N TYR A 12 -3.64 8.06 6.95
CA TYR A 12 -2.73 7.15 6.26
C TYR A 12 -3.18 5.69 6.49
N LEU A 13 -3.22 4.92 5.41
CA LEU A 13 -3.38 3.47 5.41
C LEU A 13 -2.06 2.85 4.98
N MET A 14 -1.62 1.79 5.66
CA MET A 14 -0.40 1.07 5.33
C MET A 14 -0.64 -0.43 5.39
N SER A 15 0.07 -1.16 4.55
CA SER A 15 0.18 -2.61 4.61
C SER A 15 1.64 -2.98 4.79
N ARG A 16 1.92 -3.73 5.87
CA ARG A 16 3.23 -4.31 6.15
C ARG A 16 3.11 -5.75 6.62
N ASP A 17 3.91 -6.63 6.03
CA ASP A 17 4.06 -7.99 6.55
C ASP A 17 4.82 -7.95 7.88
N LEU A 18 4.34 -8.70 8.89
CA LEU A 18 4.90 -8.70 10.25
C LEU A 18 5.94 -9.81 10.48
N ASP A 19 6.49 -10.36 9.41
CA ASP A 19 7.51 -11.41 9.42
C ASP A 19 8.94 -10.88 9.57
N SER A 20 9.09 -9.55 9.63
CA SER A 20 10.38 -8.85 9.73
C SER A 20 10.25 -7.55 10.52
N ALA A 21 11.34 -7.15 11.17
CA ALA A 21 11.41 -5.86 11.86
C ALA A 21 11.53 -4.71 10.85
N PHE A 22 11.02 -3.53 11.21
CA PHE A 22 11.22 -2.31 10.42
C PHE A 22 12.69 -1.91 10.37
N THR A 23 13.20 -1.71 9.17
CA THR A 23 14.53 -1.18 8.90
C THR A 23 14.52 0.36 8.91
N GLN A 24 15.70 0.96 9.11
CA GLN A 24 15.85 2.42 8.99
C GLN A 24 15.53 2.92 7.58
N SER A 25 15.85 2.15 6.54
CA SER A 25 15.55 2.50 5.15
C SER A 25 14.05 2.56 4.89
N GLU A 26 13.27 1.60 5.38
CA GLU A 26 11.79 1.62 5.26
C GLU A 26 11.20 2.84 5.97
N ARG A 27 11.73 3.18 7.16
CA ARG A 27 11.29 4.39 7.88
C ARG A 27 11.63 5.67 7.10
N ALA A 28 12.84 5.78 6.55
CA ALA A 28 13.23 6.96 5.77
C ALA A 28 12.38 7.11 4.49
N ALA A 29 12.06 6.01 3.81
CA ALA A 29 11.18 6.01 2.65
C ALA A 29 9.75 6.47 3.02
N PHE A 30 9.26 6.02 4.17
CA PHE A 30 7.97 6.43 4.70
C PHE A 30 7.93 7.91 5.10
N ASP A 31 8.94 8.41 5.82
CA ASP A 31 9.04 9.81 6.22
C ASP A 31 9.08 10.74 4.99
N THR A 32 9.84 10.33 3.96
CA THR A 32 9.89 11.02 2.65
C THR A 32 8.51 11.07 1.99
N TRP A 33 7.76 9.96 2.03
CA TRP A 33 6.41 9.92 1.47
C TRP A 33 5.42 10.78 2.26
N ILE A 34 5.45 10.75 3.59
CA ILE A 34 4.60 11.61 4.44
C ILE A 34 4.83 13.08 4.08
N ALA A 35 6.09 13.48 3.95
CA ALA A 35 6.48 14.84 3.58
C ALA A 35 6.07 15.20 2.14
N SER A 36 5.79 14.21 1.29
CA SER A 36 5.32 14.43 -0.08
C SER A 36 3.82 14.73 -0.13
N ASN A 37 3.36 15.40 -1.19
CA ASN A 37 1.92 15.57 -1.47
C ASN A 37 1.35 14.43 -2.35
N LYS A 38 1.87 13.20 -2.20
CA LYS A 38 1.46 12.05 -3.01
C LYS A 38 0.44 11.20 -2.25
N SER A 39 -0.65 10.83 -2.92
CA SER A 39 -1.69 9.99 -2.32
C SER A 39 -1.25 8.54 -2.10
N PHE A 40 -0.20 8.06 -2.76
CA PHE A 40 0.18 6.65 -2.77
C PHE A 40 1.70 6.46 -2.66
N HIS A 41 2.11 5.39 -1.99
CA HIS A 41 3.49 4.94 -1.84
C HIS A 41 3.61 3.43 -1.97
N SER A 42 4.68 2.96 -2.61
CA SER A 42 5.04 1.55 -2.65
C SER A 42 6.56 1.44 -2.68
N MET A 43 7.10 0.48 -1.93
CA MET A 43 8.54 0.18 -1.93
C MET A 43 8.82 -1.02 -2.85
N ARG A 44 9.96 -0.96 -3.55
CA ARG A 44 10.50 -2.09 -4.31
C ARG A 44 11.95 -2.30 -3.89
N ASN A 45 12.17 -3.38 -3.15
CA ASN A 45 13.44 -3.70 -2.51
C ASN A 45 14.25 -4.77 -3.26
N HIS A 46 13.71 -5.41 -4.31
CA HIS A 46 14.45 -6.45 -5.04
C HIS A 46 14.08 -6.52 -6.53
N PRO A 47 15.06 -6.62 -7.46
CA PRO A 47 14.83 -6.70 -8.90
C PRO A 47 13.99 -7.90 -9.33
N MET A 48 13.98 -8.98 -8.53
CA MET A 48 13.25 -10.21 -8.82
C MET A 48 11.76 -10.15 -8.42
N HIS A 49 11.30 -9.02 -7.89
CA HIS A 49 9.88 -8.78 -7.62
C HIS A 49 9.15 -8.38 -8.92
N ASP A 50 8.74 -9.39 -9.69
CA ASP A 50 8.06 -9.23 -11.00
C ASP A 50 6.56 -8.87 -10.88
N VAL A 51 6.20 -8.11 -9.84
CA VAL A 51 4.85 -7.56 -9.67
C VAL A 51 4.92 -6.04 -9.59
N PRO A 52 4.03 -5.31 -10.28
CA PRO A 52 4.03 -3.86 -10.25
C PRO A 52 3.90 -3.27 -8.83
N MET A 53 3.29 -4.01 -7.91
CA MET A 53 3.09 -3.61 -6.52
C MET A 53 3.12 -4.79 -5.55
N LEU A 54 3.85 -4.64 -4.45
CA LEU A 54 3.89 -5.61 -3.35
C LEU A 54 2.73 -5.38 -2.38
N GLY A 55 2.09 -6.48 -1.96
CA GLY A 55 0.95 -6.45 -1.03
C GLY A 55 1.33 -6.03 0.39
N GLY A 56 2.55 -6.34 0.82
CA GLY A 56 3.07 -6.04 2.15
C GLY A 56 3.98 -4.82 2.24
N MET A 57 4.08 -3.98 1.21
CA MET A 57 4.96 -2.80 1.24
C MET A 57 4.35 -1.61 0.47
N TRP A 58 3.21 -1.11 0.96
CA TRP A 58 2.55 0.07 0.38
C TRP A 58 1.85 0.93 1.42
N GLY A 59 1.60 2.19 1.05
CA GLY A 59 0.84 3.17 1.82
C GLY A 59 -0.08 4.02 0.95
N PHE A 60 -1.17 4.51 1.53
CA PHE A 60 -2.16 5.35 0.86
C PHE A 60 -2.69 6.45 1.80
N ARG A 61 -2.99 7.62 1.25
CA ARG A 61 -3.57 8.77 1.96
C ARG A 61 -5.00 9.05 1.46
N PRO A 62 -6.03 8.54 2.15
CA PRO A 62 -7.43 8.78 1.80
C PRO A 62 -7.79 10.24 1.55
N SER A 63 -7.25 11.15 2.37
CA SER A 63 -7.50 12.59 2.28
C SER A 63 -7.08 13.21 0.95
N LEU A 64 -6.04 12.67 0.30
CA LEU A 64 -5.55 13.17 -0.99
C LEU A 64 -6.28 12.55 -2.19
N ASN A 65 -7.04 11.46 -2.01
CA ASN A 65 -7.78 10.82 -3.10
C ASN A 65 -9.02 10.08 -2.60
N ARG A 66 -10.11 10.82 -2.38
CA ARG A 66 -11.34 10.29 -1.81
C ARG A 66 -12.00 9.21 -2.67
N ASN A 67 -11.89 9.31 -4.00
CA ASN A 67 -12.46 8.31 -4.93
C ASN A 67 -11.79 6.94 -4.74
N ILE A 68 -10.46 6.90 -4.73
CA ILE A 68 -9.71 5.66 -4.48
C ILE A 68 -9.96 5.16 -3.05
N SER A 69 -10.05 6.07 -2.07
CA SER A 69 -10.41 5.71 -0.69
C SER A 69 -11.72 4.93 -0.62
N CYS A 70 -12.77 5.40 -1.29
CA CYS A 70 -14.05 4.69 -1.36
C CYS A 70 -13.90 3.30 -2.01
N ILE A 71 -13.12 3.19 -3.09
CA ILE A 71 -12.89 1.91 -3.79
C ILE A 71 -12.15 0.93 -2.88
N ILE A 72 -11.05 1.36 -2.25
CA ILE A 72 -10.25 0.54 -1.34
C ILE A 72 -11.09 0.09 -0.15
N HIS A 73 -11.79 1.03 0.50
CA HIS A 73 -12.68 0.74 1.64
C HIS A 73 -13.73 -0.31 1.27
N ASN A 74 -14.47 -0.10 0.17
CA ASN A 74 -15.52 -1.03 -0.25
C ASN A 74 -14.99 -2.42 -0.58
N LYS A 75 -13.77 -2.53 -1.11
CA LYS A 75 -13.17 -3.82 -1.47
C LYS A 75 -12.56 -4.56 -0.28
N ILE A 76 -11.89 -3.84 0.62
CA ILE A 76 -11.30 -4.44 1.85
C ILE A 76 -12.41 -4.93 2.80
N HIS A 77 -13.58 -4.29 2.82
CA HIS A 77 -14.69 -4.74 3.67
C HIS A 77 -15.63 -5.76 2.99
N ASN A 78 -15.42 -6.08 1.71
CA ASN A 78 -16.24 -7.06 1.00
C ASN A 78 -15.80 -8.50 1.33
N ARG A 79 -16.48 -9.13 2.28
CA ARG A 79 -16.17 -10.50 2.75
C ARG A 79 -16.19 -11.56 1.63
N GLU A 80 -17.06 -11.42 0.64
CA GLU A 80 -17.13 -12.35 -0.49
C GLU A 80 -15.95 -12.20 -1.44
N LEU A 81 -15.46 -10.97 -1.62
CA LEU A 81 -14.22 -10.69 -2.35
C LEU A 81 -13.00 -11.22 -1.56
N ILE A 82 -12.98 -11.01 -0.24
CA ILE A 82 -11.90 -11.46 0.65
C ILE A 82 -11.74 -12.98 0.63
N LYS A 83 -12.84 -13.72 0.69
CA LYS A 83 -12.82 -15.19 0.59
C LYS A 83 -12.19 -15.70 -0.71
N ARG A 84 -12.19 -14.89 -1.77
CA ARG A 84 -11.59 -15.21 -3.07
C ARG A 84 -10.12 -14.79 -3.15
N TYR A 85 -9.61 -14.01 -2.20
CA TYR A 85 -8.19 -13.67 -2.14
C TYR A 85 -7.40 -14.86 -1.60
N GLY A 86 -6.72 -15.58 -2.51
CA GLY A 86 -5.66 -16.54 -2.20
C GLY A 86 -4.42 -16.26 -3.05
N GLY A 87 -3.24 -16.66 -2.58
CA GLY A 87 -1.98 -16.46 -3.30
C GLY A 87 -1.66 -14.98 -3.54
N ARG A 88 -1.33 -14.59 -4.79
CA ARG A 88 -0.92 -13.22 -5.20
C ARG A 88 -2.10 -12.31 -5.61
N ALA A 89 -3.32 -12.66 -5.19
CA ALA A 89 -4.52 -11.99 -5.67
C ALA A 89 -4.68 -10.56 -5.12
N ASP A 90 -4.13 -10.28 -3.94
CA ASP A 90 -3.98 -8.95 -3.34
C ASP A 90 -3.01 -8.07 -4.15
N GLN A 91 -1.86 -8.61 -4.55
CA GLN A 91 -0.87 -7.93 -5.40
C GLN A 91 -1.47 -7.56 -6.76
N THR A 92 -2.21 -8.49 -7.38
CA THR A 92 -2.92 -8.25 -8.64
C THR A 92 -3.96 -7.13 -8.52
N PHE A 93 -4.69 -7.10 -7.40
CA PHE A 93 -5.68 -6.07 -7.13
C PHE A 93 -5.02 -4.68 -7.01
N LEU A 94 -3.96 -4.56 -6.21
CA LEU A 94 -3.21 -3.32 -6.01
C LEU A 94 -2.60 -2.81 -7.31
N CYS A 95 -2.04 -3.69 -8.14
CA CYS A 95 -1.54 -3.31 -9.46
C CYS A 95 -2.63 -2.67 -10.32
N LYS A 96 -3.83 -3.28 -10.36
CA LYS A 96 -4.93 -2.81 -11.21
C LYS A 96 -5.57 -1.52 -10.72
N ASN A 97 -5.62 -1.28 -9.41
CA ASN A 97 -6.45 -0.21 -8.83
C ASN A 97 -5.62 0.89 -8.13
N GLY A 98 -4.37 0.61 -7.77
CA GLY A 98 -3.47 1.57 -7.12
C GLY A 98 -2.41 2.15 -8.06
N TYR A 99 -1.79 1.31 -8.92
CA TYR A 99 -0.60 1.69 -9.69
C TYR A 99 -0.85 2.73 -10.80
N GLY A 100 -2.06 2.78 -11.36
CA GLY A 100 -2.42 3.68 -12.47
C GLY A 100 -2.37 5.18 -12.13
N HIS A 101 -2.25 5.53 -10.85
CA HIS A 101 -2.14 6.91 -10.39
C HIS A 101 -0.68 7.22 -10.00
N LYS A 102 0.16 7.50 -11.02
CA LYS A 102 1.54 8.01 -10.92
C LYS A 102 2.23 7.67 -9.58
N SER A 103 2.46 6.39 -9.33
CA SER A 103 3.39 5.98 -8.29
C SER A 103 4.80 6.23 -8.81
N GLU A 104 5.48 7.24 -8.29
CA GLU A 104 6.94 7.19 -8.34
C GLU A 104 7.34 6.15 -7.30
N ALA A 105 7.65 4.95 -7.79
CA ALA A 105 8.34 3.95 -7.00
C ALA A 105 9.64 4.59 -6.53
N PHE A 106 9.74 4.90 -5.24
CA PHE A 106 11.02 5.24 -4.66
C PHE A 106 11.82 3.95 -4.63
N LEU A 107 12.75 3.83 -5.58
CA LEU A 107 13.76 2.78 -5.59
C LEU A 107 14.68 3.04 -4.40
N THR A 108 14.64 2.14 -3.42
CA THR A 108 15.74 1.89 -2.48
C THR A 108 16.11 0.44 -2.60
#